data_AF-A0A383AB21-F1
#
_entry.id   AF-A0A383AB21-F1
#
_cell.length_a   1.000
_cell.length_b   1.000
_cell.length_c   1.000
_cell.angle_alpha   90.00
_cell.angle_beta   90.00
_cell.angle_gamma   90.00
#
_symmetry.space_group_name_H-M   'P 1'
#
loop_
_entity.id
_entity.type
_entity.pdbx_description
1 polymer ?
#
loop_
_entity_poly.entity_id
_entity_poly.type
_entity_poly.pdbx_seq_one_letter_code
_entity_poly.pdbx_strand_id
1 'polypeptide(L)'
;MYLFKQLWVDEAGVVVSAELILIATILVIGMIVGLVTVRDQVVQELGDVALAIASVNQSFSFAGATGHHSSTSGSIYVDLLDDCDGPDTAGAEPTCIDVCDIPPSAEGSG
;
A
#
# COMPACT_ATOMS: atom_id res chain seq x y z
N MET A 1 -9.53 28.71 -52.94
CA MET A 1 -9.68 27.37 -52.32
C MET A 1 -8.36 26.61 -52.36
N TYR A 2 -7.31 27.17 -51.74
CA TYR A 2 -6.00 26.53 -51.66
C TYR A 2 -5.64 26.16 -50.22
N LEU A 3 -6.08 26.96 -49.24
CA LEU A 3 -5.93 26.69 -47.81
C LEU A 3 -6.62 25.39 -47.37
N PHE A 4 -7.88 25.17 -47.77
CA PHE A 4 -8.60 23.91 -47.47
C PHE A 4 -7.99 22.68 -48.13
N LYS A 5 -7.26 22.85 -49.24
CA LYS A 5 -6.56 21.76 -49.94
C LYS A 5 -5.22 21.44 -49.28
N GLN A 6 -4.53 22.46 -48.77
CA GLN A 6 -3.32 22.30 -47.96
C GLN A 6 -3.62 21.62 -46.62
N LEU A 7 -4.69 22.00 -45.93
CA LEU A 7 -5.10 21.34 -44.68
C LEU A 7 -5.52 19.87 -44.88
N TRP A 8 -6.07 19.51 -46.04
CA TRP A 8 -6.44 18.12 -46.35
C TRP A 8 -5.23 17.25 -46.70
N VAL A 9 -4.16 17.85 -47.23
CA VAL A 9 -2.93 17.15 -47.64
C VAL A 9 -1.84 17.25 -46.56
N ASP A 10 -2.10 17.93 -45.45
CA ASP A 10 -1.17 18.05 -44.32
C ASP A 10 -1.20 16.79 -43.44
N GLU A 11 -0.48 15.76 -43.88
CA GLU A 11 -0.28 14.51 -43.13
C GLU A 11 0.82 14.64 -42.06
N ALA A 12 1.65 15.69 -42.13
CA ALA A 12 2.79 15.87 -41.24
C ALA A 12 2.35 16.16 -39.79
N GLY A 13 1.28 16.94 -39.59
CA GLY A 13 0.72 17.20 -38.26
C GLY A 13 0.02 15.98 -37.63
N VAL A 14 -0.59 15.12 -38.46
CA VAL A 14 -1.33 13.92 -38.00
C VAL A 14 -0.36 12.81 -37.57
N VAL A 15 0.72 12.59 -38.32
CA VAL A 15 1.74 11.57 -38.01
C VAL A 15 2.45 11.89 -36.70
N VAL A 16 2.85 13.15 -36.48
CA VAL A 16 3.53 13.59 -35.24
C VAL A 16 2.62 13.46 -34.01
N SER A 17 1.31 13.69 -34.19
CA SER A 17 0.34 13.58 -33.10
C SER A 17 0.05 12.13 -32.70
N ALA A 18 -0.05 11.22 -33.68
CA ALA A 18 -0.31 9.80 -33.43
C ALA A 18 0.87 9.12 -32.71
N GLU A 19 2.11 9.45 -33.06
CA GLU A 19 3.31 8.93 -32.41
C GLU A 19 3.41 9.37 -30.94
N LEU A 20 3.09 10.63 -30.64
CA LEU A 20 3.11 11.14 -29.27
C LEU A 20 2.00 10.51 -28.41
N ILE A 21 0.83 10.24 -28.97
CA ILE A 21 -0.25 9.53 -28.25
C ILE A 21 0.16 8.08 -27.97
N LEU A 22 0.80 7.40 -28.92
CA LEU A 22 1.30 6.04 -28.72
C LEU A 22 2.33 5.99 -27.57
N ILE A 23 3.30 6.91 -27.55
CA ILE A 23 4.30 6.99 -26.47
C ILE A 23 3.61 7.35 -25.14
N ALA A 24 2.70 8.33 -25.13
CA ALA A 24 2.01 8.76 -23.92
C ALA A 24 1.18 7.63 -23.29
N THR A 25 0.49 6.83 -24.10
CA THR A 25 -0.31 5.70 -23.59
C THR A 25 0.57 4.60 -23.00
N ILE A 26 1.69 4.25 -23.62
CA ILE A 26 2.66 3.29 -23.07
C ILE A 26 3.22 3.82 -21.74
N LEU A 27 3.57 5.11 -21.69
CA LEU A 27 4.09 5.76 -20.50
C LEU A 27 3.07 5.71 -19.35
N VAL A 28 1.81 6.05 -19.61
CA VAL A 28 0.73 6.01 -18.60
C VAL A 28 0.53 4.59 -18.07
N ILE A 29 0.47 3.57 -18.93
CA ILE A 29 0.32 2.18 -18.49
C ILE A 29 1.51 1.75 -17.64
N GLY A 30 2.74 2.08 -18.06
CA GLY A 30 3.96 1.81 -17.30
C GLY A 30 3.97 2.49 -15.93
N MET A 31 3.51 3.74 -15.85
CA MET A 31 3.40 4.46 -14.57
C MET A 31 2.33 3.85 -13.65
N ILE A 32 1.20 3.39 -14.18
CA ILE A 32 0.15 2.75 -13.35
C ILE A 32 0.72 1.49 -12.70
N VAL A 33 1.32 0.60 -13.48
CA VAL A 33 1.94 -0.63 -12.95
C VAL A 33 3.06 -0.29 -11.97
N GLY A 34 3.93 0.67 -12.31
CA GLY A 34 4.98 1.13 -11.42
C GLY A 34 4.46 1.68 -10.09
N LEU A 35 3.38 2.48 -10.12
CA LEU A 35 2.79 3.04 -8.91
C LEU A 35 2.12 1.97 -8.05
N VAL A 36 1.47 0.98 -8.65
CA VAL A 36 0.93 -0.18 -7.94
C VAL A 36 2.05 -0.94 -7.23
N THR A 37 3.18 -1.20 -7.91
CA THR A 37 4.31 -1.88 -7.25
C THR A 37 4.91 -1.06 -6.09
N VAL A 38 5.00 0.26 -6.23
CA VAL A 38 5.47 1.13 -5.14
C VAL A 38 4.50 1.11 -3.96
N ARG A 39 3.19 1.14 -4.23
CA ARG A 39 2.16 1.02 -3.19
C ARG A 39 2.34 -0.29 -2.42
N ASP A 40 2.42 -1.41 -3.11
CA ASP A 40 2.48 -2.72 -2.48
C ASP A 40 3.76 -2.87 -1.63
N GLN A 41 4.90 -2.41 -2.14
CA GLN A 41 6.16 -2.40 -1.37
C GLN A 41 6.09 -1.49 -0.13
N VAL A 42 5.51 -0.29 -0.24
CA VAL A 42 5.35 0.59 0.92
C VAL A 42 4.47 -0.06 1.99
N VAL A 43 3.41 -0.76 1.58
CA VAL A 43 2.53 -1.48 2.52
C VAL A 43 3.27 -2.64 3.20
N GLN A 44 4.07 -3.41 2.45
CA GLN A 44 4.92 -4.47 3.01
C GLN A 44 5.87 -3.92 4.08
N GLU A 45 6.62 -2.87 3.76
CA GLU A 45 7.59 -2.28 4.69
C GLU A 45 6.90 -1.64 5.92
N LEU A 46 5.70 -1.07 5.76
CA LEU A 46 4.93 -0.59 6.91
C LEU A 46 4.44 -1.74 7.80
N GLY A 47 4.10 -2.89 7.22
CA GLY A 47 3.82 -4.12 7.95
C GLY A 47 5.02 -4.60 8.76
N ASP A 48 6.20 -4.66 8.13
CA ASP A 48 7.45 -5.04 8.79
C ASP A 48 7.81 -4.11 9.94
N VAL A 49 7.60 -2.80 9.77
CA VAL A 49 7.79 -1.81 10.85
C VAL A 49 6.80 -2.04 11.99
N ALA A 50 5.54 -2.37 11.70
CA ALA A 50 4.54 -2.67 12.72
C ALA A 50 4.91 -3.94 13.51
N LEU A 51 5.33 -5.00 12.83
CA LEU A 51 5.82 -6.23 13.47
C LEU A 51 7.07 -5.98 14.31
N ALA A 52 8.00 -5.15 13.83
CA ALA A 52 9.18 -4.79 14.60
C ALA A 52 8.81 -4.08 15.90
N ILE A 53 7.79 -3.22 15.89
CA ILE A 53 7.26 -2.56 17.10
C ILE A 53 6.57 -3.58 18.02
N ALA A 54 5.72 -4.45 17.47
CA ALA A 54 5.03 -5.50 18.24
C ALA A 54 6.00 -6.50 18.88
N SER A 55 7.13 -6.78 18.23
CA SER A 55 8.17 -7.68 18.74
C SER A 55 8.88 -7.15 20.00
N VAL A 56 8.73 -5.85 20.31
CA VAL A 56 9.24 -5.27 21.55
C VAL A 56 8.40 -5.80 22.70
N ASN A 57 9.04 -6.22 23.79
CA ASN A 57 8.32 -6.65 24.98
C ASN A 57 7.56 -5.47 25.62
N GLN A 58 6.23 -5.46 25.47
CA GLN A 58 5.33 -4.46 26.05
C GLN A 58 4.79 -4.87 27.43
N SER A 59 5.24 -5.98 28.00
CA SER A 59 4.83 -6.45 29.32
C SER A 59 5.47 -5.63 30.44
N PHE A 60 4.70 -5.34 31.48
CA PHE A 60 5.22 -4.67 32.68
C PHE A 60 4.64 -5.27 33.97
N SER A 61 5.38 -5.17 35.06
CA SER A 61 4.91 -5.55 36.39
C SER A 61 5.57 -4.70 37.47
N PHE A 62 4.78 -4.11 38.35
CA PHE A 62 5.28 -3.44 39.55
C PHE A 62 4.37 -3.71 40.76
N ALA A 63 5.00 -3.80 41.93
CA ALA A 63 4.32 -4.06 43.18
C ALA A 63 3.72 -2.79 43.79
N GLY A 64 2.58 -2.94 44.47
CA GLY A 64 2.04 -1.91 45.35
C GLY A 64 2.86 -1.79 46.63
N ALA A 65 2.73 -0.67 47.33
CA ALA A 65 3.41 -0.43 48.60
C ALA A 65 2.40 -0.12 49.70
N THR A 66 2.54 -0.77 50.85
CA THR A 66 1.68 -0.54 52.02
C THR A 66 2.51 0.00 53.18
N GLY A 67 2.09 1.15 53.71
CA GLY A 67 2.62 1.76 54.92
C GLY A 67 1.59 1.78 56.05
N HIS A 68 1.93 2.43 57.16
CA HIS A 68 1.14 2.38 58.39
C HIS A 68 -0.27 3.02 58.28
N HIS A 69 -0.48 3.91 57.31
CA HIS A 69 -1.74 4.65 57.13
C HIS A 69 -2.20 4.75 55.66
N SER A 70 -1.53 4.05 54.74
CA SER A 70 -1.84 4.14 53.31
C SER A 70 -1.36 2.90 52.57
N SER A 71 -2.03 2.55 51.49
CA SER A 71 -1.62 1.50 50.57
C SER A 71 -1.78 1.98 49.14
N THR A 72 -0.82 1.68 48.28
CA THR A 72 -0.93 1.80 46.83
C THR A 72 -1.07 0.42 46.21
N SER A 73 -1.86 0.31 45.15
CA SER A 73 -1.98 -0.95 44.41
C SER A 73 -0.84 -1.07 43.39
N GLY A 74 -0.39 -2.31 43.16
CA GLY A 74 0.49 -2.62 42.03
C GLY A 74 -0.30 -2.78 40.74
N SER A 75 0.41 -3.01 39.63
CA SER A 75 -0.20 -3.37 38.36
C SER A 75 0.72 -4.31 37.57
N ILE A 76 0.09 -5.17 36.78
CA ILE A 76 0.74 -6.09 35.86
C ILE A 76 -0.01 -6.07 34.53
N TYR A 77 0.75 -6.08 33.44
CA TYR A 77 0.29 -6.32 32.09
C TYR A 77 1.22 -7.33 31.43
N VAL A 78 0.63 -8.37 30.85
CA VAL A 78 1.35 -9.36 30.06
C VAL A 78 0.86 -9.21 28.64
N ASP A 79 1.81 -8.98 27.74
CA ASP A 79 1.56 -8.97 26.31
C ASP A 79 1.47 -10.41 25.81
N LEU A 80 0.37 -10.76 25.15
CA LEU A 80 0.11 -12.10 24.63
C LEU A 80 0.11 -12.03 23.12
N LEU A 81 0.52 -13.14 22.50
CA LEU A 81 0.46 -13.28 21.05
C LEU A 81 -0.98 -13.05 20.56
N ASP A 82 -1.12 -12.24 19.51
CA ASP A 82 -2.36 -12.05 18.79
C ASP A 82 -2.29 -12.60 17.35
N ASP A 83 -3.38 -12.46 16.59
CA ASP A 83 -3.50 -12.96 15.22
C ASP A 83 -2.44 -12.37 14.26
N CYS A 84 -1.80 -11.26 14.65
CA CYS A 84 -0.85 -10.51 13.83
C CYS A 84 0.61 -10.75 14.23
N ASP A 85 0.90 -11.55 15.25
CA ASP A 85 2.27 -11.91 15.69
C ASP A 85 2.86 -13.13 14.96
N GLY A 86 2.28 -13.47 13.79
CA GLY A 86 2.76 -14.56 12.95
C GLY A 86 4.11 -14.26 12.29
N PRO A 87 4.82 -15.29 11.80
CA PRO A 87 6.05 -15.09 11.04
C PRO A 87 5.73 -14.44 9.68
N ASP A 88 6.35 -13.29 9.42
CA ASP A 88 6.35 -12.72 8.07
C ASP A 88 7.34 -13.49 7.18
N THR A 89 6.82 -14.05 6.07
CA THR A 89 7.60 -14.92 5.19
C THR A 89 7.80 -14.27 3.83
N ALA A 90 9.02 -14.38 3.29
CA ALA A 90 9.35 -13.80 2.00
C ALA A 90 8.41 -14.32 0.89
N GLY A 91 7.73 -13.41 0.21
CA GLY A 91 6.79 -13.71 -0.86
C GLY A 91 5.36 -14.01 -0.40
N ALA A 92 5.05 -13.83 0.89
CA ALA A 92 3.68 -13.77 1.39
C ALA A 92 3.14 -12.34 1.36
N GLU A 93 1.82 -12.23 1.49
CA GLU A 93 1.12 -10.95 1.65
C GLU A 93 1.52 -10.25 2.96
N PRO A 94 1.40 -8.91 3.04
CA PRO A 94 1.73 -8.15 4.25
C PRO A 94 0.97 -8.68 5.47
N THR A 95 1.70 -9.01 6.53
CA THR A 95 1.08 -9.49 7.77
C THR A 95 0.16 -8.42 8.36
N CYS A 96 -1.10 -8.80 8.67
CA CYS A 96 -2.10 -7.94 9.34
C CYS A 96 -2.56 -6.70 8.54
N ILE A 97 -2.19 -6.58 7.26
CA ILE A 97 -2.65 -5.49 6.38
C ILE A 97 -3.22 -6.09 5.09
N ASP A 98 -4.55 -6.04 4.96
CA ASP A 98 -5.24 -6.46 3.74
C ASP A 98 -5.63 -5.22 2.92
N VAL A 99 -4.99 -5.07 1.76
CA VAL A 99 -5.40 -4.09 0.76
C VAL A 99 -6.43 -4.79 -0.12
N CYS A 100 -7.72 -4.54 0.13
CA CYS A 100 -8.79 -5.15 -0.66
C CYS A 100 -8.56 -4.93 -2.16
N ASP A 101 -8.11 -5.98 -2.84
CA ASP A 101 -8.17 -6.03 -4.29
C ASP A 101 -9.64 -6.18 -4.65
N ILE A 102 -10.22 -5.12 -5.23
CA ILE A 102 -11.56 -5.20 -5.78
C ILE A 102 -11.46 -6.14 -6.98
N PRO A 103 -12.03 -7.37 -6.92
CA PRO A 103 -11.98 -8.26 -8.06
C PRO A 103 -12.66 -7.56 -9.24
N PRO A 104 -12.16 -7.72 -10.48
CA PRO A 104 -12.79 -7.12 -11.64
C PRO A 104 -14.26 -7.60 -11.67
N SER A 105 -15.18 -6.64 -11.55
CA SER A 105 -16.60 -6.88 -11.76
C SER A 105 -16.77 -7.45 -13.16
N ALA A 106 -17.59 -8.49 -13.32
CA ALA A 106 -17.95 -9.00 -14.64
C ALA A 106 -18.72 -7.92 -15.40
N GLU A 107 -18.01 -7.09 -16.17
CA GLU A 107 -18.62 -6.14 -17.08
C GLU A 107 -18.97 -6.86 -18.38
N GLY A 108 -20.27 -7.02 -18.66
CA GLY A 108 -20.74 -7.56 -19.95
C GLY A 108 -21.95 -8.51 -19.94
N SER A 109 -22.69 -8.66 -18.84
CA SER A 109 -24.00 -9.33 -18.88
C SER A 109 -25.13 -8.31 -19.13
N GLY A 110 -25.25 -7.86 -20.38
CA GLY A 110 -26.33 -6.99 -20.85
C GLY A 110 -26.56 -7.19 -22.33
#